data_AF-A0A8J3CW25-F1
#
_entry.id   AF-A0A8J3CW25-F1
#
_cell.length_a   1.000
_cell.length_b   1.000
_cell.length_c   1.000
_cell.angle_alpha   90.00
_cell.angle_beta   90.00
_cell.angle_gamma   90.00
#
_symmetry.space_group_name_H-M   'P 1'
#
loop_
_entity.id
_entity.type
_entity.pdbx_description
1 polymer ?
#
loop_
_entity_poly.entity_id
_entity_poly.type
_entity_poly.pdbx_seq_one_letter_code
_entity_poly.pdbx_strand_id
1 'polypeptide(L)'
;MRVWFLCKVKYAKENEQGLLKNVSEQYLVDAVSFTEAEARIYDMLGSTIRGDFQVTNISKSNFVDVFPYEDIDIWHKCKITYTVADGDSGKEKKVTQYMLVTAHDVKEAYERIHESLSNMLVTFRVPDITESPIVEVFPYEHEDEELLPPPPSNLKPLSEVKAEQERREAARQETQERLEAIEEPKLVEYEEEEEGNLDN
;
A
#
# COMPACT_ATOMS: atom_id res chain seq x y z
N MET A 1 0.47 -0.20 -2.03
CA MET A 1 -0.05 0.75 -3.05
C MET A 1 -0.76 -0.10 -4.07
N ARG A 2 -2.08 0.06 -4.23
CA ARG A 2 -2.84 -0.70 -5.22
C ARG A 2 -2.47 -0.22 -6.62
N VAL A 3 -2.33 -1.16 -7.56
CA VAL A 3 -2.01 -0.83 -8.95
C VAL A 3 -3.00 -1.55 -9.84
N TRP A 4 -3.91 -0.76 -10.39
CA TRP A 4 -4.98 -1.28 -11.22
C TRP A 4 -4.52 -1.44 -12.67
N PHE A 5 -4.76 -2.62 -13.24
CA PHE A 5 -4.54 -2.96 -14.63
C PHE A 5 -5.88 -3.18 -15.32
N LEU A 6 -6.07 -2.55 -16.48
CA LEU A 6 -7.21 -2.73 -17.35
C LEU A 6 -6.87 -3.81 -18.38
N CYS A 7 -7.54 -4.96 -18.24
CA CYS A 7 -7.38 -6.13 -19.08
C CYS A 7 -8.57 -6.25 -20.03
N LYS A 8 -8.31 -6.24 -21.33
CA LYS A 8 -9.33 -6.42 -22.37
C LYS A 8 -9.31 -7.87 -22.84
N VAL A 9 -10.40 -8.58 -22.63
CA VAL A 9 -10.52 -10.00 -22.98
C VAL A 9 -11.52 -10.17 -24.10
N LYS A 10 -11.23 -11.09 -25.01
CA LYS A 10 -12.08 -11.45 -26.13
C LYS A 10 -12.37 -12.94 -26.07
N TYR A 11 -13.65 -13.30 -26.12
CA TYR A 11 -14.10 -14.68 -26.09
C TYR A 11 -15.38 -14.84 -26.90
N ALA A 12 -15.69 -16.09 -27.27
CA ALA A 12 -16.92 -16.43 -27.94
C ALA A 12 -18.00 -16.73 -26.90
N LYS A 13 -19.06 -15.91 -26.87
CA LYS A 13 -20.24 -16.14 -26.04
C LYS A 13 -21.36 -16.68 -26.91
N GLU A 14 -21.99 -17.77 -26.46
CA GLU A 14 -23.18 -18.30 -27.11
C GLU A 14 -24.38 -17.41 -26.74
N ASN A 15 -24.99 -16.75 -27.73
CA ASN A 15 -26.22 -16.00 -27.51
C ASN A 15 -27.41 -16.97 -27.36
N GLU A 16 -28.54 -16.49 -26.83
CA GLU A 16 -29.81 -17.23 -26.65
C GLU A 16 -30.38 -17.87 -27.94
N GLN A 17 -29.78 -17.58 -29.10
CA GLN A 17 -30.10 -18.17 -30.41
C GLN A 17 -29.12 -19.27 -30.84
N GLY A 18 -28.20 -19.71 -29.98
CA GLY A 18 -27.20 -20.75 -30.28
C GLY A 18 -26.09 -20.30 -31.23
N LEU A 19 -25.97 -19.00 -31.51
CA LEU A 19 -24.90 -18.44 -32.35
C LEU A 19 -23.75 -17.96 -31.47
N LEU A 20 -22.54 -18.48 -31.71
CA LEU A 20 -21.32 -17.99 -31.09
C LEU A 20 -20.98 -16.59 -31.62
N LYS A 21 -21.05 -15.58 -30.76
CA LYS A 21 -20.63 -14.22 -31.06
C LYS A 21 -19.35 -13.88 -30.29
N ASN A 22 -18.37 -13.34 -31.00
CA ASN A 22 -17.18 -12.79 -30.37
C ASN A 22 -17.54 -11.49 -29.63
N VAL A 23 -17.41 -11.52 -28.31
CA VAL A 23 -17.58 -10.35 -27.43
C VAL A 23 -16.22 -9.89 -26.93
N SER A 24 -16.11 -8.60 -26.62
CA SER A 24 -14.91 -8.05 -26.01
C SER A 24 -15.31 -7.26 -24.78
N GLU A 25 -14.80 -7.70 -23.64
CA GLU A 25 -15.13 -7.17 -22.32
C GLU A 25 -13.86 -6.63 -21.65
N GLN A 26 -14.04 -5.67 -20.75
CA GLN A 26 -12.95 -5.05 -20.02
C GLN A 26 -13.09 -5.38 -18.54
N TYR A 27 -11.97 -5.81 -17.97
CA TYR A 27 -11.84 -6.23 -16.60
C TYR A 27 -10.78 -5.37 -15.93
N LEU A 28 -11.03 -4.97 -14.68
CA LEU A 28 -10.02 -4.27 -13.89
C LEU A 28 -9.44 -5.23 -12.87
N VAL A 29 -8.12 -5.26 -12.75
CA VAL A 29 -7.40 -6.21 -11.89
C VAL A 29 -6.41 -5.41 -11.06
N ASP A 30 -6.44 -5.57 -9.75
CA ASP A 30 -5.33 -5.12 -8.92
C ASP A 30 -4.23 -6.17 -8.97
N ALA A 31 -3.01 -5.76 -9.30
CA ALA A 31 -1.85 -6.64 -9.42
C ALA A 31 -0.57 -5.82 -9.24
N VAL A 32 0.58 -6.49 -9.07
CA VAL A 32 1.86 -5.79 -8.93
C VAL A 32 2.57 -5.64 -10.29
N SER A 33 2.30 -6.55 -11.23
CA SER A 33 2.93 -6.58 -12.56
C SER A 33 1.98 -7.01 -13.69
N PHE A 34 2.36 -6.76 -14.95
CA PHE A 34 1.58 -7.17 -16.12
C PHE A 34 1.43 -8.70 -16.21
N THR A 35 2.49 -9.46 -15.90
CA THR A 35 2.47 -10.92 -15.93
C THR A 35 1.53 -11.49 -14.87
N GLU A 36 1.53 -10.89 -13.68
CA GLU A 36 0.61 -11.27 -12.61
C GLU A 36 -0.85 -10.91 -12.93
N ALA A 37 -1.08 -9.73 -13.50
CA ALA A 37 -2.42 -9.33 -13.95
C ALA A 37 -2.97 -10.29 -15.02
N GLU A 38 -2.12 -10.74 -15.95
CA GLU A 38 -2.48 -11.74 -16.95
C GLU A 38 -2.85 -13.07 -16.30
N ALA A 39 -1.98 -13.61 -15.43
CA ALA A 39 -2.23 -14.87 -14.74
C ALA A 39 -3.54 -14.85 -13.95
N ARG A 40 -3.78 -13.79 -13.14
CA ARG A 40 -5.02 -13.63 -12.38
C ARG A 40 -6.25 -13.59 -13.28
N ILE A 41 -6.19 -12.89 -14.41
CA ILE A 41 -7.29 -12.88 -15.38
C ILE A 41 -7.58 -14.28 -15.91
N TYR A 42 -6.54 -15.05 -16.22
CA TYR A 42 -6.74 -16.41 -16.71
C TYR A 42 -7.41 -17.32 -15.65
N ASP A 43 -7.01 -17.18 -14.39
CA ASP A 43 -7.58 -17.98 -13.30
C ASP A 43 -9.06 -17.64 -13.03
N MET A 44 -9.39 -16.34 -12.95
CA MET A 44 -10.75 -15.88 -12.66
C MET A 44 -11.71 -16.12 -13.83
N LEU A 45 -11.28 -15.79 -15.05
CA LEU A 45 -12.12 -15.96 -16.24
C LEU A 45 -12.20 -17.41 -16.70
N GLY A 46 -11.18 -18.23 -16.44
CA GLY A 46 -11.23 -19.67 -16.72
C GLY A 46 -12.36 -20.38 -15.98
N SER A 47 -12.73 -19.91 -14.80
CA SER A 47 -13.87 -20.43 -14.04
C SER A 47 -15.22 -19.91 -14.57
N THR A 48 -15.23 -18.69 -15.13
CA THR A 48 -16.45 -17.99 -15.55
C THR A 48 -16.85 -18.31 -16.99
N ILE A 49 -15.89 -18.38 -17.90
CA ILE A 49 -16.12 -18.51 -19.34
C ILE A 49 -15.95 -19.98 -19.75
N ARG A 50 -17.02 -20.57 -20.32
CA ARG A 50 -16.94 -21.90 -20.92
C ARG A 50 -16.34 -21.80 -22.33
N GLY A 51 -15.03 -22.02 -22.44
CA GLY A 51 -14.31 -22.08 -23.72
C GLY A 51 -12.99 -21.31 -23.71
N ASP A 52 -12.34 -21.25 -24.87
CA ASP A 52 -11.11 -20.51 -25.05
C ASP A 52 -11.38 -19.00 -25.05
N PHE A 53 -10.62 -18.25 -24.24
CA PHE A 53 -10.59 -16.80 -24.28
C PHE A 53 -9.17 -16.32 -24.48
N GLN A 54 -9.04 -15.12 -25.05
CA GLN A 54 -7.75 -14.49 -25.28
C GLN A 54 -7.72 -13.10 -24.68
N VAL A 55 -6.70 -12.83 -23.86
CA VAL A 55 -6.38 -11.48 -23.41
C VAL A 55 -5.79 -10.71 -24.60
N THR A 56 -6.48 -9.66 -25.04
CA THR A 56 -6.11 -8.88 -26.23
C THR A 56 -5.20 -7.72 -25.87
N ASN A 57 -5.40 -7.12 -24.69
CA ASN A 57 -4.63 -5.96 -24.26
C ASN A 57 -4.60 -5.89 -22.73
N ILE A 58 -3.45 -5.51 -22.16
CA ILE A 58 -3.29 -5.21 -20.74
C ILE A 58 -2.64 -3.84 -20.65
N SER A 59 -3.29 -2.92 -19.96
CA SER A 59 -2.80 -1.55 -19.80
C SER A 59 -2.86 -1.13 -18.34
N LYS A 60 -1.85 -0.41 -17.86
CA LYS A 60 -1.87 0.14 -16.51
C LYS A 60 -2.91 1.27 -16.44
N SER A 61 -3.86 1.16 -15.53
CA SER A 61 -4.89 2.17 -15.32
C SER A 61 -4.39 3.29 -14.41
N ASN A 62 -5.08 4.43 -14.48
CA ASN A 62 -4.85 5.61 -13.65
C ASN A 62 -5.88 5.76 -12.52
N PHE A 63 -6.64 4.70 -12.24
CA PHE A 63 -7.50 4.64 -11.07
C PHE A 63 -6.67 4.63 -9.81
N VAL A 64 -7.07 5.45 -8.84
CA VAL A 64 -6.45 5.53 -7.53
C VAL A 64 -7.15 4.59 -6.57
N ASP A 65 -8.47 4.63 -6.54
CA ASP A 65 -9.31 3.78 -5.70
C ASP A 65 -10.56 3.29 -6.44
N VAL A 66 -11.09 2.17 -5.93
CA VAL A 66 -12.30 1.51 -6.40
C VAL A 66 -13.22 1.27 -5.21
N PHE A 67 -14.47 1.69 -5.31
CA PHE A 67 -15.50 1.57 -4.29
C PHE A 67 -16.61 0.64 -4.78
N PRO A 68 -16.51 -0.68 -4.52
CA PRO A 68 -17.58 -1.61 -4.78
C PRO A 68 -18.71 -1.44 -3.75
N TYR A 69 -19.95 -1.38 -4.23
CA TYR A 69 -21.17 -1.52 -3.45
C TYR A 69 -21.92 -2.76 -3.96
N GLU A 70 -22.43 -3.58 -3.05
CA GLU A 70 -23.08 -4.88 -3.35
C GLU A 70 -24.45 -4.74 -4.04
N ASP A 71 -24.95 -3.52 -4.17
CA ASP A 71 -26.28 -3.24 -4.69
C ASP A 71 -26.37 -3.45 -6.22
N ILE A 72 -25.27 -3.23 -6.94
CA ILE A 72 -25.24 -3.17 -8.40
C ILE A 72 -23.84 -3.39 -8.99
N ASP A 73 -23.80 -3.99 -10.19
CA ASP A 73 -22.57 -4.29 -10.94
C ASP A 73 -22.30 -3.33 -12.11
N ILE A 74 -22.79 -2.09 -12.04
CA ILE A 74 -22.55 -1.04 -13.06
C ILE A 74 -21.49 -0.07 -12.53
N TRP A 75 -20.35 -0.06 -13.22
CA TRP A 75 -19.20 0.75 -12.84
C TRP A 75 -19.23 2.14 -13.46
N HIS A 76 -19.10 3.18 -12.64
CA HIS A 76 -18.94 4.57 -13.07
C HIS A 76 -17.53 5.08 -12.79
N LYS A 77 -16.90 5.65 -13.83
CA LYS A 77 -15.63 6.36 -13.75
C LYS A 77 -15.87 7.78 -13.29
N CYS A 78 -15.37 8.11 -12.11
CA CYS A 78 -15.44 9.43 -11.51
C CYS A 78 -14.09 10.13 -11.61
N LYS A 79 -14.07 11.31 -12.22
CA LYS A 79 -12.90 12.19 -12.24
C LYS A 79 -13.01 13.13 -11.06
N ILE A 80 -11.99 13.13 -10.19
CA ILE A 80 -11.93 13.98 -9.00
C ILE A 80 -10.73 14.90 -9.12
N THR A 81 -10.89 16.14 -8.69
CA THR A 81 -9.84 17.15 -8.71
C THR A 81 -9.81 17.87 -7.39
N TYR A 82 -8.66 17.91 -6.75
CA TYR A 82 -8.46 18.66 -5.51
C TYR A 82 -7.17 19.49 -5.60
N THR A 83 -7.10 20.51 -4.76
CA THR A 83 -5.95 21.41 -4.68
C THR A 83 -5.20 21.10 -3.41
N VAL A 84 -3.91 20.80 -3.53
CA VAL A 84 -3.01 20.62 -2.38
C VAL A 84 -2.10 21.83 -2.30
N ALA A 85 -2.06 22.47 -1.14
CA ALA A 85 -1.08 23.50 -0.83
C ALA A 85 0.23 22.80 -0.43
N ASP A 86 1.30 23.07 -1.17
CA ASP A 86 2.64 22.61 -0.81
C ASP A 86 3.19 23.47 0.34
N GLY A 87 3.46 22.85 1.49
CA GLY A 87 3.82 23.55 2.74
C GLY A 87 5.15 24.31 2.65
N ASP A 88 6.03 23.94 1.73
CA ASP A 88 7.34 24.57 1.52
C ASP A 88 7.29 25.74 0.52
N SER A 89 6.52 25.62 -0.57
CA SER A 89 6.54 26.62 -1.64
C SER A 89 5.32 27.56 -1.68
N GLY A 90 4.25 27.29 -0.93
CA GLY A 90 2.98 28.04 -1.01
C GLY A 90 2.30 27.95 -2.38
N LYS A 91 2.81 27.09 -3.28
CA LYS A 91 2.27 26.87 -4.62
C LYS A 91 1.17 25.82 -4.53
N GLU A 92 -0.02 26.22 -4.93
CA GLU A 92 -1.17 25.33 -5.02
C GLU A 92 -1.00 24.38 -6.23
N LYS A 93 -0.93 23.08 -5.97
CA LYS A 93 -0.92 22.06 -7.02
C LYS A 93 -2.31 21.47 -7.16
N LYS A 94 -2.90 21.64 -8.35
CA LYS A 94 -4.11 20.91 -8.73
C LYS A 94 -3.75 19.47 -9.09
N VAL A 95 -4.29 18.50 -8.35
CA VAL A 95 -4.13 17.07 -8.62
C VAL A 95 -5.46 16.53 -9.14
N THR A 96 -5.39 15.77 -10.24
CA THR A 96 -6.55 15.06 -10.80
C THR A 96 -6.36 13.58 -10.58
N GLN A 97 -7.37 12.93 -10.01
CA GLN A 97 -7.41 11.50 -9.78
C GLN A 97 -8.65 10.90 -10.43
N TYR A 98 -8.59 9.61 -10.75
CA TYR A 98 -9.72 8.86 -11.25
C TYR A 98 -10.08 7.80 -10.21
N MET A 99 -11.35 7.67 -9.91
CA MET A 99 -11.89 6.65 -9.02
C MET A 99 -13.02 5.92 -9.72
N LEU A 100 -13.27 4.70 -9.29
CA LEU A 100 -14.34 3.86 -9.83
C LEU A 100 -15.34 3.55 -8.71
N VAL A 101 -16.63 3.61 -8.99
CA VAL A 101 -17.71 3.36 -8.03
C VAL A 101 -18.83 2.60 -8.70
N THR A 102 -19.52 1.70 -7.98
CA THR A 102 -20.74 1.09 -8.50
C THR A 102 -21.98 1.94 -8.17
N ALA A 103 -22.85 2.15 -9.15
CA ALA A 103 -24.11 2.87 -8.95
C ALA A 103 -25.15 2.59 -10.04
N HIS A 104 -26.43 2.91 -9.77
CA HIS A 104 -27.50 2.82 -10.78
C HIS A 104 -27.48 4.03 -11.73
N ASP A 105 -27.22 5.21 -11.17
CA ASP A 105 -27.29 6.48 -11.89
C ASP A 105 -26.06 7.35 -11.60
N VAL A 106 -25.78 8.28 -12.51
CA VAL A 106 -24.72 9.28 -12.34
C VAL A 106 -24.91 10.14 -11.09
N LYS A 107 -26.16 10.42 -10.69
CA LYS A 107 -26.47 11.16 -9.47
C LYS A 107 -26.07 10.39 -8.22
N GLU A 108 -26.39 9.09 -8.19
CA GLU A 108 -26.11 8.21 -7.08
C GLU A 108 -24.59 7.94 -6.96
N ALA A 109 -23.90 7.79 -8.11
CA ALA A 109 -22.44 7.72 -8.16
C ALA A 109 -21.78 8.96 -7.53
N TYR A 110 -22.32 10.16 -7.80
CA TYR A 110 -21.84 11.40 -7.19
C TYR A 110 -22.02 11.39 -5.67
N GLU A 111 -23.17 10.96 -5.17
CA GLU A 111 -23.48 10.88 -3.73
C GLU A 111 -22.55 9.87 -3.02
N ARG A 112 -22.40 8.66 -3.57
CA ARG A 112 -21.51 7.61 -3.02
C ARG A 112 -20.05 8.05 -2.98
N ILE A 113 -19.56 8.71 -4.03
CA ILE A 113 -18.20 9.27 -4.04
C ILE A 113 -18.06 10.38 -3.00
N HIS A 114 -19.08 11.23 -2.84
CA HIS A 114 -19.03 12.31 -1.87
C HIS A 114 -19.04 11.78 -0.42
N GLU A 115 -19.76 10.70 -0.16
CA GLU A 115 -19.74 9.99 1.12
C GLU A 115 -18.40 9.31 1.36
N SER A 116 -17.88 8.58 0.36
CA SER A 116 -16.59 7.88 0.44
C SER A 116 -15.42 8.84 0.70
N LEU A 117 -15.47 10.05 0.11
CA LEU A 117 -14.46 11.09 0.28
C LEU A 117 -14.75 12.09 1.40
N SER A 118 -15.85 11.91 2.14
CA SER A 118 -16.21 12.83 3.24
C SER A 118 -15.16 12.86 4.35
N ASN A 119 -14.43 11.76 4.54
CA ASN A 119 -13.34 11.64 5.50
C ASN A 119 -12.05 12.35 5.04
N MET A 120 -11.98 12.79 3.78
CA MET A 120 -10.81 13.48 3.25
C MET A 120 -10.83 14.95 3.72
N LEU A 121 -9.78 15.38 4.42
CA LEU A 121 -9.64 16.76 4.91
C LEU A 121 -9.43 17.80 3.80
N VAL A 122 -9.45 17.39 2.53
CA VAL A 122 -9.14 18.22 1.37
C VAL A 122 -10.41 18.50 0.59
N THR A 123 -10.62 19.76 0.22
CA THR A 123 -11.73 20.14 -0.66
C THR A 123 -11.51 19.53 -2.04
N PHE A 124 -12.42 18.66 -2.46
CA PHE A 124 -12.39 18.03 -3.77
C PHE A 124 -13.58 18.50 -4.62
N ARG A 125 -13.41 18.44 -5.93
CA ARG A 125 -14.45 18.69 -6.94
C ARG A 125 -14.53 17.48 -7.85
N VAL A 126 -15.75 17.07 -8.20
CA VAL A 126 -15.99 16.05 -9.23
C VAL A 126 -16.35 16.74 -10.54
N PRO A 127 -15.39 16.97 -11.46
CA PRO A 127 -15.68 17.58 -12.76
C PRO A 127 -16.51 16.70 -13.71
N ASP A 128 -16.40 15.38 -13.61
CA ASP A 128 -16.96 14.47 -14.62
C ASP A 128 -17.23 13.07 -14.03
N ILE A 129 -18.34 12.47 -14.45
CA ILE A 129 -18.74 11.10 -14.11
C ILE A 129 -19.28 10.46 -15.38
N THR A 130 -18.71 9.33 -15.79
CA THR A 130 -19.09 8.61 -17.00
C THR A 130 -19.23 7.12 -16.67
N GLU A 131 -20.23 6.46 -17.26
CA GLU A 131 -20.37 5.00 -17.20
C GLU A 131 -19.15 4.32 -17.85
N SER A 132 -18.59 3.33 -17.17
CA SER A 132 -17.40 2.62 -17.59
C SER A 132 -17.77 1.33 -18.32
N PRO A 133 -17.06 0.94 -19.40
CA PRO A 133 -17.25 -0.35 -20.05
C PRO A 133 -16.65 -1.53 -19.28
N ILE A 134 -16.29 -1.33 -18.00
CA ILE A 134 -15.74 -2.35 -17.13
C ILE A 134 -16.89 -3.24 -16.67
N VAL A 135 -16.72 -4.54 -16.84
CA VAL A 135 -17.72 -5.55 -16.44
C VAL A 135 -17.53 -5.92 -14.98
N GLU A 136 -16.30 -6.20 -14.58
CA GLU A 136 -15.98 -6.72 -13.25
C GLU A 136 -14.63 -6.16 -12.77
N VAL A 137 -14.50 -6.00 -11.46
CA VAL A 137 -13.24 -5.62 -10.81
C VAL A 137 -12.76 -6.76 -9.91
N PHE A 138 -11.53 -7.19 -10.14
CA PHE A 138 -10.84 -8.19 -9.34
C PHE A 138 -9.85 -7.49 -8.40
N PRO A 139 -10.24 -7.22 -7.14
CA PRO A 139 -9.32 -6.67 -6.15
C PRO A 139 -8.21 -7.68 -5.84
N TYR A 140 -7.10 -7.17 -5.33
CA TYR A 140 -5.97 -8.00 -4.96
C TYR A 140 -6.30 -8.70 -3.65
N GLU A 141 -6.71 -9.96 -3.75
CA GLU A 141 -6.72 -10.86 -2.60
C GLU A 141 -5.26 -11.22 -2.30
N HIS A 142 -4.71 -10.63 -1.24
CA HIS A 142 -3.58 -11.23 -0.55
C HIS A 142 -4.16 -12.36 0.30
N GLU A 143 -4.02 -13.62 -0.13
CA GLU A 143 -4.13 -14.78 0.77
C GLU A 143 -3.05 -14.76 1.89
N ASP A 144 -2.12 -13.81 1.84
CA ASP A 144 -0.98 -13.70 2.76
C ASP A 144 -1.31 -13.26 4.19
N GLU A 145 -2.55 -12.88 4.51
CA GLU A 145 -2.94 -12.60 5.91
C GLU A 145 -3.64 -13.80 6.60
N GLU A 146 -4.20 -14.75 5.85
CA GLU A 146 -4.85 -15.95 6.41
C GLU A 146 -3.97 -17.22 6.37
N LEU A 147 -2.91 -17.27 5.55
CA LEU A 147 -2.05 -18.45 5.40
C LEU A 147 -0.73 -18.40 6.17
N LEU A 148 -0.46 -17.37 6.97
CA LEU A 148 0.67 -17.45 7.89
C LEU A 148 0.36 -18.52 8.94
N PRO A 149 1.11 -19.66 8.99
CA PRO A 149 0.96 -20.58 10.10
C PRO A 149 1.17 -19.77 11.39
N PRO A 150 0.43 -20.07 12.47
CA PRO A 150 0.65 -19.39 13.74
C PRO A 150 2.16 -19.41 14.05
N PRO A 151 2.74 -18.27 14.47
CA PRO A 151 4.16 -18.21 14.73
C PRO A 151 4.53 -19.37 15.67
N PRO A 152 5.54 -20.20 15.34
CA PRO A 152 5.86 -21.35 16.15
C PRO A 152 6.10 -20.91 17.59
N SER A 153 5.56 -21.66 18.56
CA SER A 153 5.52 -21.33 20.00
C SER A 153 6.89 -21.10 20.66
N ASN A 154 7.98 -21.21 19.90
CA ASN A 154 9.36 -20.99 20.33
C ASN A 154 9.93 -19.63 19.94
N LEU A 155 9.14 -18.73 19.33
CA LEU A 155 9.56 -17.37 19.03
C LEU A 155 9.21 -16.43 20.19
N LYS A 156 10.25 -15.85 20.81
CA LYS A 156 10.07 -14.78 21.79
C LYS A 156 9.50 -13.52 21.10
N PRO A 157 8.52 -12.82 21.70
CA PRO A 157 7.98 -11.60 21.14
C PRO A 157 9.07 -10.52 21.01
N LEU A 158 8.98 -9.71 19.95
CA LEU A 158 10.00 -8.72 19.59
C LEU A 158 10.26 -7.68 20.71
N SER A 159 9.26 -7.42 21.56
CA SER A 159 9.38 -6.56 22.74
C SER A 159 10.35 -7.14 23.78
N GLU A 160 10.33 -8.45 23.97
CA GLU A 160 11.16 -9.14 24.96
C GLU A 160 12.61 -9.27 24.49
N VAL A 161 12.81 -9.52 23.19
CA VAL A 161 14.15 -9.55 22.56
C VAL A 161 14.80 -8.16 22.59
N LYS A 162 14.05 -7.10 22.29
CA LYS A 162 14.55 -5.71 22.38
C LYS A 162 14.94 -5.35 23.82
N ALA A 163 14.07 -5.65 24.79
CA ALA A 163 14.35 -5.39 26.19
C ALA A 163 15.53 -6.21 26.76
N GLU A 164 15.81 -7.39 26.20
CA GLU A 164 16.98 -8.21 26.57
C GLU A 164 18.27 -7.68 25.92
N GLN A 165 18.21 -7.19 24.68
CA GLN A 165 19.32 -6.50 24.02
C GLN A 165 19.69 -5.20 24.73
N GLU A 166 18.72 -4.35 25.05
CA GLU A 166 18.95 -3.10 25.78
C GLU A 166 19.56 -3.35 27.17
N ARG A 167 19.11 -4.39 27.87
CA ARG A 167 19.70 -4.80 29.16
C ARG A 167 21.13 -5.33 29.02
N ARG A 168 21.43 -6.10 27.97
CA ARG A 168 22.79 -6.57 27.68
C ARG A 168 23.72 -5.42 27.29
N GLU A 169 23.22 -4.45 26.54
CA GLU A 169 23.98 -3.27 26.14
C GLU A 169 24.27 -2.38 27.35
N ALA A 170 23.26 -2.12 28.21
CA ALA A 170 23.44 -1.38 29.45
C ALA A 170 24.46 -2.04 30.39
N ALA A 171 24.38 -3.37 30.59
CA ALA A 171 25.34 -4.10 31.42
C ALA A 171 26.76 -4.07 30.86
N ARG A 172 26.90 -4.12 29.52
CA ARG A 172 28.19 -4.02 28.84
C ARG A 172 28.77 -2.62 28.99
N GLN A 173 27.93 -1.59 28.91
CA GLN A 173 28.32 -0.19 29.08
C GLN A 173 28.73 0.10 30.52
N GLU A 174 27.98 -0.39 31.51
CA GLU A 174 28.32 -0.26 32.94
C GLU A 174 29.64 -1.00 33.29
N THR A 175 29.89 -2.15 32.66
CA THR A 175 31.15 -2.89 32.82
C THR A 175 32.34 -2.15 32.19
N GLN A 176 32.12 -1.51 31.03
CA GLN A 176 33.12 -0.68 30.34
C GLN A 176 33.48 0.55 31.18
N GLU A 177 32.47 1.29 31.68
CA GLU A 177 32.67 2.47 32.54
C GLU A 177 33.38 2.10 33.85
N ARG A 178 33.06 0.93 34.42
CA ARG A 178 33.73 0.44 35.64
C ARG A 178 35.20 0.06 35.41
N LEU A 179 35.54 -0.43 34.22
CA LEU A 179 36.94 -0.73 33.85
C LEU A 179 37.72 0.57 33.60
N GLU A 180 37.12 1.54 32.91
CA GLU A 180 37.71 2.86 32.66
C GLU A 180 37.93 3.65 33.97
N ALA A 181 37.03 3.54 34.95
CA ALA A 181 37.19 4.16 36.27
C ALA A 181 38.31 3.55 37.14
N ILE A 182 38.81 2.36 36.80
CA ILE A 182 39.94 1.72 37.50
C ILE A 182 41.29 2.18 36.89
N GLU A 183 41.29 2.67 35.64
CA GLU A 183 42.48 3.13 34.92
C GLU A 183 42.86 4.61 35.14
N GLU A 184 42.19 5.36 36.02
CA GLU A 184 42.68 6.66 36.49
C GLU A 184 43.70 6.48 37.65
N PRO A 185 45.03 6.59 37.42
CA PRO A 185 45.96 6.69 38.53
C PRO A 185 45.80 8.06 39.20
N LYS A 186 45.49 8.07 40.50
CA LYS A 186 45.76 9.21 41.37
C LYS A 186 47.25 9.57 41.24
N LEU A 187 47.55 10.70 40.61
CA LEU A 187 48.83 11.39 40.75
C LEU A 187 49.02 11.66 42.24
N VAL A 188 49.93 10.93 42.87
CA VAL A 188 50.42 11.26 44.21
C VAL A 188 51.37 12.44 44.02
N GLU A 189 50.94 13.63 44.43
CA GLU A 189 51.80 14.80 44.55
C GLU A 189 52.95 14.45 45.49
N TYR A 190 54.19 14.44 44.97
CA TYR A 190 55.38 14.54 45.80
C TYR A 190 55.54 16.02 46.11
N GLU A 191 55.30 16.42 47.36
CA GLU A 191 55.70 17.73 47.87
C GLU A 191 57.24 17.77 47.87
N GLU A 192 57.82 18.53 46.93
CA GLU A 192 59.19 19.03 47.02
C GLU A 192 59.22 20.13 48.09
N GLU A 193 59.60 19.78 49.33
CA GLU A 193 60.14 20.77 50.26
C GLU A 193 61.64 20.95 49.97
N GLU A 194 61.97 21.86 49.05
CA GLU A 194 63.21 22.61 49.14
C GLU A 194 62.98 23.79 50.11
N GLU A 195 63.68 23.80 51.24
CA GLU A 195 64.59 24.90 51.57
C GLU A 195 65.47 24.59 52.80
N GLY A 196 66.78 24.54 52.55
CA GLY A 196 67.80 25.24 53.33
C GLY A 196 68.14 24.80 54.76
N ASN A 197 69.36 24.28 54.95
CA ASN A 197 70.34 25.00 55.78
C ASN A 197 71.80 24.60 55.50
N LEU A 198 72.67 25.61 55.57
CA LEU A 198 74.13 25.55 55.44
C LEU A 198 74.83 24.97 56.70
N ASP A 199 76.15 24.77 56.52
CA ASP A 199 77.24 24.63 57.51
C ASP A 199 77.57 23.22 58.03
N ASN A 200 78.64 22.60 57.52
CA ASN A 200 80.05 22.85 57.96
C ASN A 200 81.05 22.06 57.08
#